data_AF-A0A7Y2HM64-F1
#
_entry.id   AF-A0A7Y2HM64-F1
#
_cell.length_a   1.000
_cell.length_b   1.000
_cell.length_c   1.000
_cell.angle_alpha   90.00
_cell.angle_beta   90.00
_cell.angle_gamma   90.00
#
_symmetry.space_group_name_H-M   'P 1'
#
loop_
_entity.id
_entity.type
_entity.pdbx_description
1 polymer ?
#
loop_
_entity_poly.entity_id
_entity_poly.type
_entity_poly.pdbx_seq_one_letter_code
_entity_poly.pdbx_strand_id
1 'polypeptide(L)'
;MFVRSFAHPFLGMLALVVFAACDAQRDESGAIAEAGDVSVFSIQIGDCFDDADDGEVMEVGGIPCGEPHDNEVYALFDLVDDAWPGDEAVNETAGAGCRER
;
A
#
# COMPACT_ATOMS: atom_id res chain seq x y z
N MET A 1 3.68 -11.01 -16.45
CA MET A 1 4.38 -11.61 -17.62
C MET A 1 4.97 -10.51 -18.49
N PHE A 2 6.25 -10.12 -18.28
CA PHE A 2 7.16 -9.67 -19.36
C PHE A 2 8.59 -9.56 -18.81
N VAL A 3 9.30 -10.70 -18.77
CA VAL A 3 10.73 -10.74 -18.44
C VAL A 3 11.49 -10.34 -19.70
N ARG A 4 12.04 -9.12 -19.75
CA ARG A 4 13.01 -8.75 -20.78
C ARG A 4 14.37 -9.33 -20.42
N SER A 5 14.55 -10.58 -20.85
CA SER A 5 15.82 -11.29 -20.85
C SER A 5 16.81 -10.60 -21.78
N PHE A 6 17.77 -9.83 -21.25
CA PHE A 6 18.96 -9.41 -21.98
C PHE A 6 20.13 -10.29 -21.55
N ALA A 7 20.33 -11.38 -22.28
CA ALA A 7 21.55 -12.17 -22.22
C ALA A 7 22.67 -11.41 -22.97
N HIS A 8 23.74 -11.01 -22.28
CA HIS A 8 25.02 -10.66 -22.90
C HIS A 8 26.17 -11.29 -22.10
N PRO A 9 27.04 -12.10 -22.73
CA PRO A 9 28.02 -12.90 -22.03
C PRO A 9 29.40 -12.25 -22.10
N PHE A 10 29.70 -11.18 -21.35
CA PHE A 10 31.10 -10.76 -21.17
C PHE A 10 31.31 -10.08 -19.80
N LEU A 11 32.03 -10.82 -18.94
CA LEU A 11 33.04 -10.38 -17.98
C LEU A 11 32.70 -9.25 -16.99
N GLY A 12 32.39 -9.65 -15.75
CA GLY A 12 32.91 -8.97 -14.55
C GLY A 12 32.25 -7.66 -14.13
N MET A 13 31.10 -7.76 -13.47
CA MET A 13 30.74 -6.84 -12.39
C MET A 13 29.93 -7.64 -11.38
N LEU A 14 30.21 -7.46 -10.09
CA LEU A 14 29.43 -8.01 -8.99
C LEU A 14 28.00 -7.44 -9.12
N ALA A 15 27.15 -8.11 -9.89
CA ALA A 15 25.74 -7.80 -9.93
C ALA A 15 25.19 -8.25 -8.58
N LEU A 16 25.11 -7.30 -7.65
CA LEU A 16 24.17 -7.39 -6.56
C LEU A 16 22.82 -7.56 -7.25
N VAL A 17 22.33 -8.80 -7.31
CA VAL A 17 20.98 -9.08 -7.78
C VAL A 17 20.09 -8.46 -6.73
N VAL A 18 19.73 -7.19 -6.95
CA VAL A 18 18.67 -6.54 -6.20
C VAL A 18 17.42 -7.30 -6.61
N PHE A 19 16.99 -8.24 -5.76
CA PHE A 19 15.61 -8.67 -5.71
C PHE A 19 14.82 -7.39 -5.45
N ALA A 20 14.33 -6.74 -6.50
CA ALA A 20 13.34 -5.68 -6.35
C ALA A 20 12.13 -6.39 -5.74
N ALA A 21 11.90 -6.14 -4.45
CA ALA A 21 10.71 -6.61 -3.77
C ALA A 21 9.50 -6.02 -4.48
N CYS A 22 8.38 -6.72 -4.45
CA CYS A 22 7.13 -6.22 -5.00
C CYS A 22 6.53 -5.09 -4.16
N ASP A 23 7.17 -4.68 -3.07
CA ASP A 23 6.71 -3.62 -2.18
C ASP A 23 6.69 -2.23 -2.83
N ALA A 24 5.66 -1.45 -2.48
CA ALA A 24 5.59 -0.03 -2.79
C ALA A 24 6.76 0.71 -2.14
N GLN A 25 7.39 1.63 -2.87
CA GLN A 25 8.49 2.45 -2.35
C GLN A 25 8.03 3.88 -2.14
N ARG A 26 8.43 4.45 -1.00
CA ARG A 26 8.13 5.83 -0.62
C ARG A 26 9.32 6.74 -0.87
N ASP A 27 9.05 8.00 -1.19
CA ASP A 27 10.06 9.06 -1.27
C ASP A 27 10.33 9.71 0.11
N GLU A 28 11.15 10.76 0.14
CA GLU A 28 11.47 11.47 1.38
C GLU A 28 10.27 12.21 2.00
N SER A 29 9.21 12.44 1.23
CA SER A 29 7.96 13.02 1.73
C SER A 29 7.06 11.98 2.42
N GLY A 30 7.34 10.69 2.20
CA GLY A 30 6.52 9.57 2.66
C GLY A 30 5.43 9.16 1.67
N ALA A 31 5.30 9.84 0.53
CA ALA A 31 4.36 9.44 -0.52
C ALA A 31 4.87 8.21 -1.28
N ILE A 32 3.96 7.33 -1.70
CA ILE A 32 4.28 6.23 -2.60
C ILE A 32 4.74 6.82 -3.94
N ALA A 33 6.00 6.58 -4.29
CA ALA A 33 6.64 7.08 -5.50
C ALA A 33 6.82 5.98 -6.56
N GLU A 34 6.86 4.72 -6.14
CA GLU A 34 6.85 3.56 -7.03
C GLU A 34 5.77 2.58 -6.57
N ALA A 35 4.96 2.12 -7.53
CA ALA A 35 3.88 1.18 -7.28
C ALA A 35 4.39 -0.19 -6.78
N GLY A 36 3.59 -0.82 -5.93
CA GLY A 36 3.88 -2.14 -5.36
C GLY A 36 2.93 -2.48 -4.22
N ASP A 37 3.15 -3.60 -3.55
CA ASP A 37 2.34 -4.04 -2.42
C ASP A 37 2.63 -3.19 -1.18
N VAL A 38 1.59 -2.82 -0.44
CA VAL A 38 1.70 -2.15 0.85
C VAL A 38 0.87 -2.89 1.88
N SER A 39 1.44 -3.16 3.04
CA SER A 39 0.68 -3.78 4.13
C SER A 39 -0.41 -2.83 4.62
N VAL A 40 -1.62 -3.35 4.85
CA VAL A 40 -2.75 -2.58 5.40
C VAL A 40 -2.44 -1.97 6.77
N PHE A 41 -1.48 -2.53 7.51
CA PHE A 41 -1.00 -2.00 8.80
C PHE A 41 0.05 -0.89 8.67
N SER A 42 0.59 -0.67 7.46
CA SER A 42 1.60 0.35 7.16
C SER A 42 1.08 1.49 6.29
N ILE A 43 -0.21 1.47 5.96
CA ILE A 43 -0.88 2.53 5.23
C ILE A 43 -0.81 3.85 6.03
N GLN A 44 -0.62 4.94 5.30
CA GLN A 44 -0.47 6.30 5.82
C GLN A 44 -1.52 7.22 5.19
N ILE A 45 -1.80 8.35 5.85
CA ILE A 45 -2.59 9.42 5.23
C ILE A 45 -1.84 9.92 3.99
N GLY A 46 -2.54 10.00 2.87
CA GLY A 46 -2.01 10.35 1.55
C GLY A 46 -1.62 9.15 0.69
N ASP A 47 -1.84 7.91 1.15
CA ASP A 47 -1.63 6.72 0.31
C ASP A 47 -2.78 6.49 -0.64
N CYS A 48 -2.43 6.23 -1.90
CA CYS A 48 -3.34 5.80 -2.94
C CYS A 48 -3.13 4.32 -3.27
N PHE A 49 -4.22 3.58 -3.46
CA PHE A 49 -4.16 2.13 -3.69
C PHE A 49 -5.38 1.61 -4.45
N ASP A 50 -5.23 0.44 -5.06
CA ASP A 50 -6.30 -0.26 -5.77
C ASP A 50 -7.05 -1.24 -4.86
N ASP A 51 -8.30 -1.54 -5.21
CA ASP A 51 -9.10 -2.53 -4.49
C ASP A 51 -8.41 -3.91 -4.49
N ALA A 52 -8.44 -4.57 -3.33
CA ALA A 52 -8.01 -5.97 -3.20
C ALA A 52 -9.16 -6.94 -3.47
N ASP A 53 -8.83 -8.21 -3.69
CA ASP A 53 -9.81 -9.29 -3.77
C ASP A 53 -10.64 -9.40 -2.48
N ASP A 54 -11.88 -9.88 -2.60
CA ASP A 54 -12.78 -10.07 -1.46
C ASP A 54 -12.19 -11.01 -0.39
N GLY A 55 -12.30 -10.65 0.88
CA GLY A 55 -11.94 -11.49 2.02
C GLY A 55 -11.04 -10.80 3.04
N GLU A 56 -10.20 -11.58 3.73
CA GLU A 56 -9.17 -11.05 4.62
C GLU A 56 -8.01 -10.50 3.78
N VAL A 57 -7.75 -9.20 3.91
CA VAL A 57 -6.73 -8.47 3.15
C VAL A 57 -5.59 -8.08 4.08
N MET A 58 -4.36 -8.46 3.72
CA MET A 58 -3.13 -8.12 4.46
C MET A 58 -2.28 -7.06 3.76
N GLU A 59 -2.43 -6.98 2.44
CA GLU A 59 -1.68 -6.11 1.53
C GLU A 59 -2.63 -5.60 0.43
N VAL A 60 -2.39 -4.39 -0.05
CA VAL A 60 -3.09 -3.78 -1.19
C VAL A 60 -2.05 -3.27 -2.19
N GLY A 61 -2.47 -3.09 -3.45
CA GLY A 61 -1.61 -2.49 -4.47
C GLY A 61 -1.51 -0.98 -4.27
N GLY A 62 -0.43 -0.51 -3.64
CA GLY A 62 -0.10 0.90 -3.52
C GLY A 62 0.36 1.50 -4.84
N ILE A 63 -0.17 2.67 -5.19
CA ILE A 63 0.04 3.36 -6.47
C ILE A 63 0.41 4.83 -6.18
N PRO A 64 1.35 5.45 -6.93
CA PRO A 64 1.56 6.89 -6.81
C PRO A 64 0.28 7.67 -7.09
N CYS A 65 -0.11 8.59 -6.20
CA CYS A 65 -1.39 9.30 -6.31
C CYS A 65 -1.57 10.15 -7.59
N GLY A 66 -0.49 10.41 -8.34
CA GLY A 66 -0.56 11.05 -9.65
C GLY A 66 -1.00 10.11 -10.79
N GLU A 67 -1.08 8.81 -10.53
CA GLU A 67 -1.55 7.77 -11.44
C GLU A 67 -3.00 7.37 -11.09
N PRO A 68 -3.78 6.81 -12.03
CA PRO A 68 -5.11 6.29 -11.73
C PRO A 68 -5.07 5.23 -10.63
N HIS A 69 -5.96 5.37 -9.64
CA HIS A 69 -6.12 4.47 -8.50
C HIS A 69 -7.58 4.50 -8.03
N ASP A 70 -7.98 3.50 -7.26
CA ASP A 70 -9.36 3.37 -6.78
C ASP A 70 -9.63 4.13 -5.47
N ASN A 71 -8.67 4.13 -4.54
CA ASN A 71 -8.83 4.65 -3.19
C ASN A 71 -7.68 5.57 -2.75
N GLU A 72 -7.97 6.51 -1.85
CA GLU A 72 -6.99 7.37 -1.18
C GLU A 72 -7.32 7.46 0.32
N VAL A 73 -6.31 7.25 1.18
CA VAL A 73 -6.46 7.44 2.62
C VAL A 73 -6.33 8.92 2.98
N TYR A 74 -7.46 9.57 3.22
CA TYR A 74 -7.45 10.99 3.64
C TYR A 74 -7.49 11.18 5.16
N ALA A 75 -7.79 10.13 5.94
CA ALA A 75 -7.84 10.20 7.39
C ALA A 75 -7.54 8.84 8.05
N LEU A 76 -6.88 8.89 9.21
CA LEU A 76 -6.68 7.75 10.12
C LEU A 76 -7.09 8.18 11.53
N PHE A 77 -7.63 7.24 12.31
CA PHE A 77 -7.98 7.45 13.72
C PHE A 77 -7.86 6.13 14.48
N ASP A 78 -7.51 6.24 15.75
CA ASP A 78 -7.39 5.08 16.63
C ASP A 78 -8.77 4.73 17.20
N LEU A 79 -9.09 3.44 17.21
CA LEU A 79 -10.21 2.92 17.98
C LEU A 79 -9.80 2.88 19.46
N VAL A 80 -10.48 3.66 20.29
CA VAL A 80 -10.17 3.77 21.72
C VAL A 80 -11.05 2.79 22.50
N ASP A 81 -10.67 1.51 22.48
CA ASP A 81 -11.34 0.44 23.23
C ASP A 81 -10.32 -0.53 23.85
N ASP A 82 -10.65 -1.07 25.03
CA ASP A 82 -9.79 -2.02 25.76
C ASP A 82 -9.78 -3.43 25.13
N ALA A 83 -10.76 -3.73 24.28
CA ALA A 83 -10.94 -5.00 23.60
C ALA A 83 -11.58 -4.79 22.22
N TRP A 84 -11.48 -5.79 21.34
CA TRP A 84 -12.10 -5.75 20.01
C TRP A 84 -13.62 -5.52 20.12
N PRO A 85 -14.16 -4.40 19.59
CA PRO A 85 -15.56 -4.03 19.78
C PRO A 85 -16.52 -4.75 18.80
N GLY A 86 -15.99 -5.48 17.82
CA GLY A 86 -16.76 -6.13 16.77
C GLY A 86 -16.94 -5.29 15.51
N ASP A 87 -17.18 -5.95 14.38
CA ASP A 87 -17.16 -5.33 13.04
C ASP A 87 -18.16 -4.17 12.88
N GLU A 88 -19.35 -4.28 13.48
CA GLU A 88 -20.40 -3.26 13.38
C GLU A 88 -19.95 -1.93 14.02
N ALA A 89 -19.38 -2.00 15.23
CA ALA A 89 -18.90 -0.83 15.95
C ALA A 89 -17.71 -0.16 15.24
N VAL A 90 -16.81 -0.96 14.66
CA VAL A 90 -15.69 -0.46 13.85
C VAL A 90 -16.21 0.27 12.61
N ASN A 91 -17.15 -0.32 11.87
CA ASN A 91 -17.73 0.29 10.68
C ASN A 91 -18.51 1.57 10.99
N GLU A 92 -19.26 1.61 12.09
CA GLU A 92 -19.97 2.82 12.52
C GLU A 92 -18.99 3.94 12.86
N THR A 93 -17.95 3.63 13.64
CA THR A 93 -16.92 4.60 14.04
C THR A 93 -16.17 5.13 12.83
N ALA A 94 -15.79 4.25 11.89
CA ALA A 94 -15.14 4.64 10.66
C ALA A 94 -16.04 5.51 9.77
N GLY A 95 -17.30 5.12 9.60
CA GLY A 95 -18.27 5.91 8.85
C GLY A 95 -18.51 7.29 9.45
N ALA A 96 -18.57 7.42 10.78
CA ALA A 96 -18.66 8.70 11.47
C ALA A 96 -17.40 9.55 11.28
N GLY A 97 -16.22 8.95 11.50
CA GLY A 97 -14.94 9.61 11.32
C GLY A 97 -14.73 10.15 9.91
N CYS A 98 -15.28 9.47 8.90
CA CYS A 98 -15.30 9.92 7.51
C CYS A 98 -16.20 11.13 7.26
N ARG A 99 -17.38 11.20 7.89
CA ARG A 99 -18.34 12.29 7.66
C ARG A 99 -17.99 13.58 8.39
N GLU A 100 -17.23 13.49 9.47
CA GLU A 100 -16.99 14.60 10.40
C GLU A 100 -15.70 15.39 10.10
N ARG A 101 -14.94 14.99 9.09
CA ARG A 101 -13.68 15.63 8.68
C ARG A 101 -13.82 16.46 7.41
#